data_AF-A0A967I610-F1
#
_entry.id   AF-A0A967I610-F1
#
_cell.length_a   1.000
_cell.length_b   1.000
_cell.length_c   1.000
_cell.angle_alpha   90.00
_cell.angle_beta   90.00
_cell.angle_gamma   90.00
#
_symmetry.space_group_name_H-M   'P 1'
#
loop_
_entity.id
_entity.type
_entity.pdbx_description
1 polymer ?
#
loop_
_entity_poly.entity_id
_entity_poly.type
_entity_poly.pdbx_seq_one_letter_code
_entity_poly.pdbx_strand_id
1 'polypeptide(L)' 'GAAIATSSMVTEMALGKTLDEALELSNQKVAEELDGLPPAKMHCSNLAADALHEAIKNYKEKNA' A
#
# COMPACT_ATOMS: atom_id res chain seq x y z
N GLY A 1 -8.28 12.51 5.59
CA GLY A 1 -9.00 11.38 6.20
C GLY A 1 -8.48 10.08 5.63
N ALA A 2 -9.20 9.51 4.65
CA ALA A 2 -8.89 8.21 4.06
C ALA A 2 -7.43 8.03 3.60
N ALA A 3 -6.87 8.98 2.84
CA ALA A 3 -5.50 8.88 2.34
C ALA A 3 -4.42 8.75 3.43
N ILE A 4 -4.60 9.43 4.57
CA ILE A 4 -3.63 9.37 5.69
C ILE A 4 -3.74 8.00 6.38
N ALA A 5 -4.95 7.52 6.62
CA ALA A 5 -5.19 6.21 7.22
C ALA A 5 -4.65 5.08 6.32
N THR A 6 -4.84 5.18 5.01
CA THR A 6 -4.37 4.18 4.04
C THR A 6 -2.85 4.18 3.91
N SER A 7 -2.20 5.36 3.87
CA SER A 7 -0.74 5.42 3.88
C SER A 7 -0.14 4.84 5.15
N SER A 8 -0.73 5.15 6.32
CA SER A 8 -0.28 4.59 7.59
C SER A 8 -0.42 3.07 7.63
N MET A 9 -1.57 2.55 7.18
CA MET A 9 -1.82 1.11 7.15
C MET A 9 -0.86 0.38 6.21
N VAL A 10 -0.63 0.91 5.00
CA VAL A 10 0.35 0.35 4.05
C VAL A 10 1.74 0.24 4.67
N THR A 11 2.19 1.28 5.40
CA THR A 11 3.51 1.23 6.05
C THR A 11 3.58 0.18 7.15
N GLU A 12 2.54 0.04 7.98
CA GLU A 12 2.50 -1.00 9.01
C GLU A 12 2.44 -2.41 8.39
N MET A 13 1.63 -2.59 7.34
CA MET A 13 1.51 -3.85 6.62
C MET A 13 2.80 -4.26 5.91
N ALA A 14 3.65 -3.31 5.51
CA ALA A 14 4.92 -3.56 4.83
C ALA A 14 6.07 -3.84 5.82
N LEU A 15 5.97 -3.41 7.08
CA LEU A 15 7.01 -3.63 8.08
C LEU A 15 7.22 -5.13 8.34
N GLY A 16 8.49 -5.56 8.32
CA GLY A 16 8.88 -6.96 8.56
C GLY A 16 8.64 -7.91 7.38
N LYS A 17 8.04 -7.45 6.28
CA LYS A 17 7.86 -8.23 5.06
C LYS A 17 9.06 -8.14 4.13
N THR A 18 9.24 -9.17 3.32
CA THR A 18 10.17 -9.13 2.19
C THR A 18 9.63 -8.23 1.07
N LEU A 19 10.51 -7.80 0.16
CA LEU A 19 10.12 -6.96 -0.98
C LEU A 19 9.08 -7.62 -1.89
N ASP A 20 9.09 -8.96 -1.99
CA ASP A 20 8.11 -9.70 -2.79
C ASP A 20 6.74 -9.75 -2.10
N GLU A 21 6.71 -10.04 -0.80
CA GLU A 21 5.46 -10.00 -0.01
C GLU A 21 4.86 -8.59 0.04
N ALA A 22 5.70 -7.55 0.01
CA ALA A 22 5.27 -6.17 -0.06
C ALA A 22 4.73 -5.78 -1.44
N LEU A 23 5.14 -6.47 -2.52
CA LEU A 23 4.56 -6.32 -3.87
C LEU A 23 3.22 -7.06 -4.04
N GLU A 24 2.93 -8.02 -3.17
CA GLU A 24 1.61 -8.67 -3.12
C GLU A 24 0.54 -7.84 -2.38
N LEU A 25 0.94 -6.71 -1.77
CA LEU A 25 0.01 -5.80 -1.10
C LEU A 25 -0.85 -5.07 -2.13
N SER A 26 -2.11 -5.47 -2.23
CA SER A 26 -3.07 -4.80 -3.11
C SER A 26 -3.88 -3.73 -2.37
N ASN A 27 -4.37 -2.77 -3.13
CA ASN A 27 -5.28 -1.74 -2.65
C ASN A 27 -6.55 -2.29 -2.01
N GLN A 28 -7.02 -3.43 -2.51
CA GLN A 28 -8.16 -4.13 -1.92
C GLN A 28 -7.82 -4.64 -0.52
N LYS A 29 -6.64 -5.24 -0.35
CA LYS A 29 -6.19 -5.75 0.95
C LYS A 29 -6.02 -4.63 1.98
N VAL A 30 -5.49 -3.48 1.57
CA VAL A 30 -5.39 -2.28 2.42
C VAL A 30 -6.78 -1.77 2.81
N ALA A 31 -7.74 -1.81 1.89
CA ALA A 31 -9.11 -1.39 2.17
C ALA A 31 -9.85 -2.37 3.11
N GLU A 32 -9.59 -3.67 2.99
CA GLU A 32 -10.12 -4.71 3.88
C GLU A 32 -9.58 -4.54 5.31
N GLU A 33 -8.28 -4.28 5.48
CA GLU A 33 -7.68 -4.05 6.81
C GLU A 33 -8.19 -2.78 7.50
N LEU A 34 -8.73 -1.83 6.74
CA LEU A 34 -9.36 -0.61 7.26
C LEU A 34 -10.85 -0.78 7.58
N ASP A 35 -11.32 -2.03 7.75
CA ASP A 35 -12.72 -2.40 8.00
C ASP A 35 -13.66 -2.00 6.84
N GLY A 36 -13.09 -1.91 5.63
CA GLY A 36 -13.79 -1.47 4.44
C GLY A 36 -13.82 0.05 4.29
N LEU A 37 -13.59 0.51 3.06
CA LEU A 37 -13.81 1.91 2.68
C LEU A 37 -15.07 2.04 1.83
N PRO A 38 -15.87 3.10 2.02
CA PRO A 38 -16.97 3.39 1.11
C PRO A 38 -16.42 3.56 -0.32
N PRO A 39 -17.15 3.09 -1.36
CA PRO A 39 -16.63 3.01 -2.74
C PRO A 39 -16.14 4.34 -3.29
N ALA A 40 -16.72 5.46 -2.86
CA ALA A 40 -16.29 6.81 -3.23
C ALA A 40 -14.89 7.20 -2.69
N LYS A 41 -14.35 6.46 -1.71
CA LYS A 41 -13.03 6.69 -1.09
C LYS A 41 -12.01 5.60 -1.40
N MET A 42 -12.40 4.51 -2.08
CA MET A 42 -11.47 3.46 -2.51
C MET A 42 -10.35 4.01 -3.40
N HIS A 43 -10.64 4.95 -4.31
CA HIS A 43 -9.59 5.52 -5.17
C HIS A 43 -8.48 6.25 -4.39
N CYS A 44 -8.80 6.84 -3.24
CA CYS A 44 -7.79 7.47 -2.37
C CYS A 44 -6.92 6.44 -1.65
N SER A 45 -7.48 5.26 -1.36
CA SER A 45 -6.73 4.11 -0.84
C SER A 45 -5.80 3.53 -1.91
N ASN A 46 -6.21 3.63 -3.18
CA ASN A 46 -5.46 3.05 -4.29
C ASN A 46 -4.05 3.63 -4.44
N LEU A 47 -3.89 4.90 -4.08
CA LEU A 47 -2.63 5.61 -4.22
C LEU A 47 -1.55 5.05 -3.28
N ALA A 48 -1.91 4.47 -2.14
CA ALA A 48 -0.96 4.07 -1.11
C ALA A 48 -0.22 2.76 -1.48
N ALA A 49 -0.92 1.74 -1.99
CA ALA A 49 -0.23 0.51 -2.41
C ALA A 49 0.54 0.72 -3.72
N ASP A 50 -0.01 1.54 -4.64
CA ASP A 50 0.71 1.91 -5.88
C ASP A 50 2.03 2.63 -5.56
N ALA A 51 2.00 3.58 -4.62
CA ALA A 51 3.21 4.27 -4.16
C ALA A 51 4.22 3.32 -3.51
N LEU A 52 3.77 2.31 -2.74
CA LEU A 52 4.65 1.28 -2.19
C LEU A 52 5.32 0.46 -3.28
N HIS A 53 4.57 0.04 -4.30
CA HIS A 53 5.12 -0.69 -5.44
C HIS A 53 6.16 0.11 -6.21
N GLU A 54 5.88 1.40 -6.48
CA GLU A 54 6.85 2.29 -7.12
C GLU A 54 8.11 2.49 -6.27
N ALA A 55 7.96 2.62 -4.95
CA ALA A 55 9.10 2.72 -4.04
C ALA A 55 9.97 1.45 -4.05
N ILE A 56 9.34 0.26 -4.02
CA ILE A 56 10.06 -1.03 -4.11
C ILE A 56 10.76 -1.16 -5.46
N LYS A 57 10.09 -0.79 -6.56
CA LYS A 57 10.69 -0.81 -7.90
C LYS A 57 11.90 0.14 -7.96
N ASN A 58 11.76 1.37 -7.47
CA ASN A 58 12.85 2.34 -7.44
C ASN A 58 14.04 1.84 -6.62
N TYR A 59 13.78 1.17 -5.49
CA TYR A 59 14.82 0.53 -4.70
C TYR A 59 15.53 -0.58 -5.48
N LYS A 60 14.78 -1.48 -6.13
CA LYS A 60 15.34 -2.55 -6.97
C LYS A 60 16.19 -1.98 -8.13
N GLU A 61 15.73 -0.92 -8.79
CA GLU A 61 16.46 -0.25 -9.89
C GLU A 61 17.74 0.45 -9.43
N LYS A 62 17.77 0.97 -8.20
CA LYS A 62 18.95 1.66 -7.64
C LYS A 62 19.99 0.72 -7.01
N ASN A 63 19.58 -0.48 -6.62
CA ASN A 63 20.44 -1.49 -5.99
C ASN A 63 20.78 -2.67 -6.94
N ALA A 64 20.37 -2.57 -8.21
CA ALA A 64 20.81 -3.43 -9.30
C ALA A 64 22.10 -2.90 -9.94
#